data_AF-A0A3M2GG44-F1
#
_entry.id   AF-A0A3M2GG44-F1
#
_cell.length_a   1.000
_cell.length_b   1.000
_cell.length_c   1.000
_cell.angle_alpha   90.00
_cell.angle_beta   90.00
_cell.angle_gamma   90.00
#
_symmetry.space_group_name_H-M   'P 1'
#
loop_
_entity.id
_entity.type
_entity.pdbx_description
1 polymer ?
#
loop_
_entity_poly.entity_id
_entity_poly.type
_entity_poly.pdbx_seq_one_letter_code
_entity_poly.pdbx_strand_id
1 'polypeptide(L)'
;MNRLFQFMAVGILITVVLGSCQKRQEPQQEQSTARKPALEDTVREYLQGYIKGYTSSTGYFVIHDSVEQRDRQLTLRYIHPSVHQIGEGRYSICVDFVEETAQTVDTLDVDFYLAGGDGKIPTVEKVFIHKVNGKPRQ
;
A
#
# COMPACT_ATOMS: atom_id res chain seq x y z
N MET A 1 -70.19 39.82 -1.43
CA MET A 1 -68.79 39.78 -0.94
C MET A 1 -68.23 38.41 -1.27
N ASN A 2 -67.10 38.41 -2.00
CA ASN A 2 -66.16 37.32 -2.31
C ASN A 2 -66.74 35.98 -2.81
N ARG A 3 -66.81 35.78 -4.14
CA ARG A 3 -65.75 35.25 -5.04
C ARG A 3 -65.66 33.71 -4.98
N LEU A 4 -66.10 33.03 -6.04
CA LEU A 4 -65.27 32.58 -7.20
C LEU A 4 -64.57 31.26 -6.80
N PHE A 5 -64.74 30.11 -7.45
CA PHE A 5 -64.51 29.90 -8.86
C PHE A 5 -65.21 28.64 -9.38
N GLN A 6 -65.69 28.82 -10.59
CA GLN A 6 -66.29 27.92 -11.54
C GLN A 6 -65.24 27.04 -12.26
N PHE A 7 -65.67 25.84 -12.67
CA PHE A 7 -65.17 25.03 -13.79
C PHE A 7 -63.70 24.55 -13.69
N MET A 8 -63.26 23.42 -14.23
CA MET A 8 -63.73 22.64 -15.37
C MET A 8 -63.08 21.25 -15.27
N ALA A 9 -63.84 20.20 -15.59
CA ALA A 9 -63.31 18.85 -15.75
C ALA A 9 -62.52 18.74 -17.07
N VAL A 10 -61.24 18.38 -17.02
CA VAL A 10 -60.49 17.79 -18.15
C VAL A 10 -59.29 16.99 -17.60
N GLY A 11 -59.05 15.78 -18.13
CA GLY A 11 -57.67 15.36 -18.40
C GLY A 11 -57.20 14.04 -17.81
N ILE A 12 -57.25 13.00 -18.66
CA ILE A 12 -56.54 11.72 -18.60
C ILE A 12 -55.04 11.90 -18.30
N LEU A 13 -54.43 11.05 -17.47
CA LEU A 13 -53.05 10.62 -17.71
C LEU A 13 -52.71 9.27 -17.06
N ILE A 14 -52.47 8.28 -17.92
CA ILE A 14 -51.79 7.01 -17.61
C ILE A 14 -50.31 7.33 -17.42
N THR A 15 -49.69 6.92 -16.31
CA THR A 15 -48.23 6.75 -16.23
C THR A 15 -47.86 5.49 -15.47
N VAL A 16 -47.45 4.50 -16.25
CA VAL A 16 -46.68 3.32 -15.84
C VAL A 16 -45.38 3.81 -15.20
N VAL A 17 -45.18 3.51 -13.91
CA VAL A 17 -43.89 3.77 -13.24
C VAL A 17 -42.94 2.64 -13.59
N LEU A 18 -42.20 2.80 -14.69
CA LEU A 18 -41.00 2.01 -14.96
C LEU A 18 -39.93 2.43 -13.96
N GLY A 19 -39.66 1.57 -12.98
CA GLY A 19 -38.53 1.69 -12.07
C GLY A 19 -37.23 1.48 -12.83
N SER A 20 -36.60 2.56 -13.28
CA SER A 20 -35.23 2.55 -13.76
C SER A 20 -34.28 2.28 -12.59
N CYS A 21 -33.73 1.07 -12.54
CA CYS A 21 -32.52 0.77 -11.77
C CYS A 21 -31.37 1.61 -12.33
N GLN A 22 -31.14 2.80 -11.76
CA GLN A 22 -29.96 3.60 -12.01
C GLN A 22 -28.79 2.95 -11.28
N LYS A 23 -28.11 2.03 -11.97
CA LYS A 23 -26.86 1.43 -11.51
C LYS A 23 -25.86 2.57 -11.35
N ARG A 24 -25.61 2.95 -10.09
CA ARG A 24 -24.58 3.93 -9.71
C ARG A 24 -23.23 3.36 -10.17
N GLN A 25 -22.68 3.90 -11.25
CA GLN A 25 -21.27 3.69 -11.57
C GLN A 25 -20.47 4.43 -10.51
N GLU A 26 -19.86 3.68 -9.60
CA GLU A 26 -18.69 4.18 -8.87
C GLU A 26 -17.67 4.65 -9.91
N PRO A 27 -17.00 5.80 -9.69
CA PRO A 27 -15.94 6.24 -10.57
C PRO A 27 -14.79 5.23 -10.45
N GLN A 28 -14.65 4.39 -11.47
CA GLN A 28 -13.44 3.62 -11.69
C GLN A 28 -12.30 4.61 -11.86
N GLN A 29 -11.44 4.71 -10.85
CA GLN A 29 -10.15 5.38 -10.97
C GLN A 29 -9.44 4.77 -12.17
N GLU A 30 -9.27 5.61 -13.19
CA GLU A 30 -8.43 5.36 -14.34
C GLU A 30 -6.98 5.26 -13.86
N GLN A 31 -6.57 4.02 -13.56
CA GLN A 31 -5.23 3.72 -13.08
C GLN A 31 -4.26 3.86 -14.25
N SER A 32 -3.71 5.07 -14.37
CA SER A 32 -2.59 5.43 -15.23
C SER A 32 -1.46 4.41 -15.11
N THR A 33 -1.30 3.60 -16.15
CA THR A 33 -0.28 2.54 -16.24
C THR A 33 1.14 3.11 -16.44
N ALA A 34 1.27 4.37 -16.87
CA ALA A 34 2.56 5.03 -17.08
C ALA A 34 3.20 5.56 -15.79
N ARG A 35 2.40 5.86 -14.75
CA ARG A 35 2.89 6.42 -13.47
C ARG A 35 3.44 5.35 -12.52
N LYS A 36 2.92 4.12 -12.62
CA LYS A 36 3.24 3.02 -11.70
C LYS A 36 4.70 2.54 -11.77
N PRO A 37 5.32 2.32 -12.95
CA PRO A 37 6.71 1.87 -13.02
C PRO A 37 7.70 2.90 -12.45
N ALA A 38 7.51 4.18 -12.75
CA ALA A 38 8.39 5.25 -12.25
C ALA A 38 8.35 5.38 -10.71
N LEU A 39 7.18 5.15 -10.11
CA LEU A 39 7.01 5.15 -8.67
C LEU A 39 7.67 3.93 -8.01
N GLU A 40 7.51 2.74 -8.61
CA GLU A 40 8.15 1.51 -8.14
C GLU A 40 9.68 1.67 -8.11
N ASP A 41 10.27 2.22 -9.17
CA ASP A 41 11.71 2.50 -9.24
C ASP A 41 12.15 3.51 -8.16
N THR A 42 11.40 4.61 -8.01
CA THR A 42 11.70 5.64 -7.00
C THR A 42 11.71 5.07 -5.58
N VAL A 43 10.72 4.23 -5.24
CA VAL A 43 10.63 3.61 -3.91
C VAL A 43 11.79 2.65 -3.67
N ARG A 44 12.18 1.86 -4.68
CA ARG A 44 13.30 0.91 -4.56
C ARG A 44 14.63 1.62 -4.41
N GLU A 45 14.90 2.65 -5.21
CA GLU A 45 16.13 3.44 -5.12
C GLU A 45 16.24 4.10 -3.74
N TYR A 46 15.14 4.69 -3.26
CA TYR A 46 15.08 5.25 -1.91
C TYR A 46 15.42 4.20 -0.86
N LEU A 47 14.79 3.02 -0.92
CA LEU A 47 14.98 1.97 0.08
C LEU A 47 16.40 1.39 0.06
N GLN A 48 16.99 1.24 -1.13
CA GLN A 48 18.39 0.86 -1.27
C GLN A 48 19.32 1.88 -0.60
N GLY A 49 19.06 3.17 -0.80
CA GLY A 49 19.78 4.26 -0.13
C GLY A 49 19.59 4.24 1.39
N TYR A 50 18.35 4.05 1.86
CA TYR A 50 18.00 3.96 3.27
C TYR A 50 18.75 2.81 3.96
N ILE A 51 18.68 1.60 3.41
CA ILE A 51 19.35 0.42 3.97
C ILE A 51 20.87 0.63 3.96
N LYS A 52 21.44 1.07 2.83
CA LYS A 52 22.90 1.32 2.73
C LYS A 52 23.37 2.37 3.74
N GLY A 53 22.59 3.44 3.94
CA GLY A 53 22.88 4.45 4.96
C GLY A 53 22.88 3.85 6.36
N TYR A 54 21.86 3.06 6.68
CA TYR A 54 21.74 2.37 7.97
C TYR A 54 22.90 1.41 8.24
N THR A 55 23.34 0.66 7.23
CA THR A 55 24.41 -0.34 7.37
C THR A 55 25.82 0.25 7.29
N SER A 56 25.96 1.55 6.98
CA SER A 56 27.28 2.15 6.66
C SER A 56 28.29 2.10 7.81
N SER A 57 27.83 2.10 9.07
CA SER A 57 28.68 2.09 10.25
C SER A 57 28.87 0.70 10.86
N THR A 58 27.87 -0.18 10.75
CA THR A 58 27.85 -1.50 11.41
C THR A 58 28.08 -2.66 10.46
N GLY A 59 27.90 -2.46 9.15
CA GLY A 59 27.84 -3.52 8.15
C GLY A 59 26.50 -4.25 8.09
N TYR A 60 25.59 -4.00 9.05
CA TYR A 60 24.34 -4.76 9.20
C TYR A 60 23.12 -3.85 9.33
N PHE A 61 22.00 -4.31 8.78
CA PHE A 61 20.69 -3.75 9.10
C PHE A 61 20.19 -4.41 10.39
N VAL A 62 20.26 -3.68 11.49
CA VAL A 62 19.85 -4.19 12.81
C VAL A 62 18.39 -3.89 13.06
N ILE A 63 17.60 -4.93 13.32
CA ILE A 63 16.17 -4.84 13.65
C ILE A 63 15.83 -5.72 14.85
N HIS A 64 14.94 -5.23 15.71
CA HIS A 64 14.43 -6.01 16.83
C HIS A 64 13.37 -7.03 16.36
N ASP A 65 13.61 -8.30 16.62
CA ASP A 65 12.67 -9.39 16.39
C ASP A 65 11.77 -9.56 17.63
N SER A 66 10.54 -9.05 17.52
CA SER A 66 9.56 -9.13 18.62
C SER A 66 9.05 -10.55 18.90
N VAL A 67 9.24 -11.51 17.99
CA VAL A 67 8.82 -12.90 18.23
C VAL A 67 9.89 -13.63 19.03
N GLU A 68 11.16 -13.44 18.68
CA GLU A 68 12.29 -14.06 19.38
C GLU A 68 12.86 -13.20 20.53
N GLN A 69 12.35 -11.98 20.70
CA GLN A 69 12.77 -11.03 21.74
C GLN A 69 14.29 -10.74 21.69
N ARG A 70 14.83 -10.57 20.48
CA ARG A 70 16.26 -10.30 20.28
C ARG A 70 16.50 -9.42 19.07
N ASP A 71 17.64 -8.75 19.04
CA ASP A 71 18.07 -8.03 17.84
C ASP A 71 18.65 -9.01 16.82
N ARG A 72 18.34 -8.73 15.56
CA ARG A 72 18.83 -9.47 14.39
C ARG A 72 19.83 -8.62 13.64
N GLN A 73 20.94 -9.19 13.20
CA GLN A 73 21.94 -8.51 12.37
C GLN A 73 21.79 -8.99 10.92
N LEU A 74 21.21 -8.15 10.07
CA LEU A 74 20.78 -8.57 8.75
C LEU A 74 21.67 -8.04 7.63
N THR A 75 21.99 -8.92 6.67
CA THR A 75 22.64 -8.57 5.41
C THR A 75 21.61 -8.52 4.30
N LEU A 76 21.57 -7.41 3.56
CA LEU A 76 20.66 -7.24 2.43
C LEU A 76 20.95 -8.28 1.34
N ARG A 77 19.93 -9.03 0.92
CA ARG A 77 20.03 -9.98 -0.19
C ARG A 77 19.36 -9.45 -1.45
N TYR A 78 18.11 -9.00 -1.34
CA TYR A 78 17.31 -8.61 -2.50
C TYR A 78 16.17 -7.66 -2.14
N ILE A 79 15.94 -6.64 -2.96
CA ILE A 79 14.76 -5.77 -2.86
C ILE A 79 13.81 -6.17 -3.99
N HIS A 80 12.60 -6.63 -3.64
CA HIS A 80 11.63 -7.05 -4.66
C HIS A 80 11.18 -5.88 -5.53
N PRO A 81 10.93 -6.09 -6.83
CA PRO A 81 10.48 -5.04 -7.73
C PRO A 81 9.05 -4.58 -7.42
N SER A 82 8.25 -5.45 -6.82
CA SER A 82 6.83 -5.20 -6.55
C SER A 82 6.65 -4.26 -5.36
N VAL A 83 6.05 -3.10 -5.64
CA VAL A 83 5.57 -2.18 -4.61
C VAL A 83 4.05 -2.26 -4.55
N HIS A 84 3.52 -2.46 -3.35
CA HIS A 84 2.09 -2.53 -3.12
C HIS A 84 1.60 -1.19 -2.57
N GLN A 85 0.60 -0.58 -3.23
CA GLN A 85 -0.07 0.58 -2.65
C GLN A 85 -1.06 0.10 -1.59
N ILE A 86 -0.89 0.57 -0.36
CA ILE A 86 -1.70 0.18 0.82
C ILE A 86 -2.58 1.33 1.33
N GLY A 87 -2.54 2.47 0.66
CA GLY A 87 -3.34 3.66 0.95
C GLY A 87 -2.94 4.82 0.05
N GLU A 88 -3.60 5.97 0.23
CA GLU A 88 -3.23 7.19 -0.49
C GLU A 88 -1.82 7.64 -0.07
N GLY A 89 -0.88 7.62 -1.00
CA GLY A 89 0.52 7.95 -0.74
C GLY A 89 1.22 6.99 0.23
N ARG A 90 0.70 5.77 0.43
CA ARG A 90 1.31 4.75 1.30
C ARG A 90 1.58 3.48 0.55
N TYR A 91 2.74 2.90 0.80
CA TYR A 91 3.28 1.77 0.05
C TYR A 91 3.88 0.73 0.98
N SER A 92 3.91 -0.53 0.55
CA SER A 92 4.71 -1.57 1.17
C SER A 92 5.56 -2.29 0.14
N ILE A 93 6.74 -2.69 0.57
CA ILE A 93 7.71 -3.45 -0.24
C ILE A 93 8.41 -4.48 0.65
N CYS A 94 8.51 -5.70 0.15
CA CYS A 94 9.20 -6.80 0.80
C CYS A 94 10.67 -6.78 0.40
N VAL A 95 11.55 -7.04 1.35
CA VAL A 95 12.99 -7.11 1.14
C VAL A 95 13.52 -8.39 1.78
N ASP A 96 14.30 -9.13 1.02
CA ASP A 96 14.96 -10.34 1.49
C ASP A 96 16.27 -9.99 2.17
N PHE A 97 16.45 -10.51 3.37
CA PHE A 97 17.67 -10.45 4.15
C PHE A 97 18.16 -11.84 4.50
N VAL A 98 19.42 -11.91 4.93
CA VAL A 98 20.02 -13.09 5.54
C VAL A 98 20.64 -12.69 6.88
N GLU A 99 20.43 -13.52 7.90
CA GLU A 99 21.22 -13.50 9.13
C GLU A 99 22.10 -14.76 9.15
N GLU A 100 23.42 -14.57 9.15
CA GLU A 100 24.39 -15.67 9.26
C GLU A 100 25.02 -15.64 10.64
N THR A 101 24.90 -16.74 11.37
CA THR A 101 25.60 -16.97 12.64
C THR A 101 26.59 -18.12 12.48
N ALA A 102 27.36 -18.42 13.52
CA ALA A 102 28.24 -19.60 13.50
C ALA A 102 27.47 -20.94 13.47
N GLN A 103 26.16 -20.94 13.71
CA GLN A 103 25.32 -22.14 13.83
C GLN A 103 24.27 -22.25 12.72
N THR A 104 23.73 -21.14 12.26
CA THR A 104 22.56 -21.09 11.38
C THR A 104 22.68 -20.01 10.32
N VAL A 105 21.96 -20.22 9.22
CA VAL A 105 21.71 -19.21 8.18
C VAL A 105 20.21 -19.08 8.06
N ASP A 106 19.67 -17.95 8.49
CA ASP A 106 18.25 -17.65 8.37
C ASP A 106 18.00 -16.71 7.20
N THR A 107 16.98 -16.99 6.39
CA THR A 107 16.45 -16.04 5.40
C THR A 107 15.25 -15.31 6.00
N LEU A 108 15.19 -14.00 5.84
CA LEU A 108 14.15 -13.17 6.44
C LEU A 108 13.50 -12.31 5.38
N ASP A 109 12.17 -12.33 5.33
CA ASP A 109 11.39 -11.40 4.52
C ASP A 109 10.94 -10.27 5.43
N VAL A 110 11.42 -9.06 5.14
CA VAL A 110 11.18 -7.86 5.93
C VAL A 110 10.34 -6.89 5.13
N ASP A 111 9.18 -6.51 5.65
CA ASP A 111 8.35 -5.50 5.02
C ASP A 111 8.74 -4.10 5.48
N PHE A 112 8.89 -3.21 4.51
CA PHE A 112 9.01 -1.78 4.72
C PHE A 112 7.71 -1.11 4.31
N TYR A 113 7.13 -0.37 5.24
CA TYR A 113 5.96 0.47 5.00
C TYR A 113 6.45 1.88 4.84
N LEU A 114 6.09 2.51 3.73
CA LEU A 114 6.52 3.85 3.37
C LEU A 114 5.33 4.77 3.22
N ALA A 115 5.50 6.03 3.62
CA ALA A 115 4.61 7.12 3.24
C ALA A 115 5.36 8.11 2.36
N GLY A 116 4.61 8.77 1.49
CA GLY A 116 5.19 9.60 0.45
C GLY A 116 5.54 8.78 -0.79
N GLY A 117 5.33 9.43 -1.93
CA GLY A 117 5.37 8.87 -3.28
C GLY A 117 4.42 9.71 -4.12
N ASP A 118 4.73 9.92 -5.40
CA ASP A 118 4.16 10.96 -6.26
C ASP A 118 4.62 12.41 -5.91
N GLY A 119 5.89 12.72 -6.22
CA GLY A 119 6.43 14.08 -6.09
C GLY A 119 6.91 14.47 -4.69
N LYS A 120 6.85 13.54 -3.72
CA LYS A 120 7.40 13.67 -2.37
C LYS A 120 8.43 12.56 -2.12
N ILE A 121 9.44 12.85 -1.31
CA ILE A 121 10.47 11.87 -0.91
C ILE A 121 9.79 10.77 -0.06
N PRO A 122 9.88 9.49 -0.43
CA PRO A 122 9.38 8.40 0.40
C PRO A 122 10.05 8.41 1.78
N THR A 123 9.33 7.99 2.82
CA THR A 123 9.85 7.88 4.18
C THR A 123 9.39 6.56 4.79
N VAL A 124 10.31 5.80 5.38
CA VAL A 124 9.98 4.57 6.11
C VAL A 124 9.19 4.90 7.38
N GLU A 125 7.99 4.36 7.51
CA GLU A 125 7.12 4.51 8.69
C GLU A 125 7.19 3.31 9.64
N LYS A 126 7.32 2.10 9.07
CA LYS A 126 7.36 0.86 9.84
C LYS A 126 8.21 -0.17 9.12
N VAL A 127 8.95 -0.96 9.90
CA VAL A 127 9.72 -2.11 9.43
C VAL A 127 9.41 -3.28 10.34
N PHE A 128 9.10 -4.45 9.80
CA PHE A 128 8.94 -5.66 10.58
C PHE A 128 9.22 -6.92 9.76
N ILE A 129 9.56 -8.00 10.46
CA ILE A 129 9.88 -9.28 9.84
C ILE A 129 8.61 -10.11 9.74
N HIS A 130 8.10 -10.37 8.53
CA HIS A 130 6.87 -11.14 8.36
C HIS A 130 7.12 -12.64 8.12
N LYS A 131 8.32 -13.04 7.67
CA LYS A 131 8.69 -14.44 7.41
C LYS A 131 10.14 -14.72 7.85
N VAL A 132 10.37 -15.91 8.41
CA VAL A 132 11.72 -16.48 8.63
C VAL A 132 11.77 -17.88 8.04
N ASN A 133 12.77 -18.16 7.23
CA ASN A 133 12.94 -19.43 6.52
C ASN A 133 11.66 -19.87 5.79
N GLY A 134 11.01 -18.90 5.13
CA GLY A 134 9.75 -19.08 4.40
C GLY A 134 8.51 -19.28 5.27
N LYS A 135 8.64 -19.31 6.61
CA LYS A 135 7.53 -19.50 7.55
C LYS A 135 6.98 -18.16 8.04
N PRO A 136 5.70 -17.85 7.80
CA PRO A 136 5.09 -16.63 8.32
C PRO A 136 5.08 -16.59 9.84
N ARG A 137 5.18 -15.37 10.37
CA ARG A 137 5.06 -15.07 11.80
C ARG A 137 4.41 -13.71 12.02
N GLN A 138 3.93 -13.47 13.24
CA GLN A 138 3.10 -12.31 13.60
C GLN A 138 3.95 -11.11 14.05
#